data_AF-A0A2S3XCZ8-F1
#
_entry.id   AF-A0A2S3XCZ8-F1
#
_cell.length_a   1.000
_cell.length_b   1.000
_cell.length_c   1.000
_cell.angle_alpha   90.00
_cell.angle_beta   90.00
_cell.angle_gamma   90.00
#
_symmetry.space_group_name_H-M   'P 1'
#
loop_
_entity.id
_entity.type
_entity.pdbx_description
1 polymer ?
#
loop_
_entity_poly.entity_id
_entity_poly.type
_entity_poly.pdbx_seq_one_letter_code
_entity_poly.pdbx_strand_id
1 'polypeptide(L)'
;MNNFVASSIECYEENDVLVVAIGEGGVDPVNYLIMTRLDDEDNLSVDDGIGLQVSGATYEMAGAIKKLVLEESGLRVEVKPPFIDSLGGSSILVKFDEGVLELAGRISSLREALQELFNGSAVELVV
;
A
#
# COMPACT_ATOMS: atom_id res chain seq x y z
N MET A 1 -11.88 -3.07 -8.15
CA MET A 1 -11.10 -3.81 -9.18
C MET A 1 -9.75 -4.09 -8.58
N ASN A 2 -9.26 -5.33 -8.58
CA ASN A 2 -8.05 -5.66 -7.80
C ASN A 2 -6.76 -5.47 -8.58
N ASN A 3 -6.84 -5.13 -9.86
CA ASN A 3 -5.68 -4.99 -10.73
C ASN A 3 -5.76 -3.66 -11.48
N PHE A 4 -4.72 -2.84 -11.41
CA PHE A 4 -4.66 -1.56 -12.10
C PHE A 4 -3.24 -1.17 -12.51
N VAL A 5 -3.13 -0.14 -13.34
CA VAL A 5 -1.84 0.43 -13.77
C VAL A 5 -1.67 1.79 -13.10
N ALA A 6 -0.73 1.87 -12.17
CA ALA A 6 -0.43 3.10 -11.47
C ALA A 6 0.36 4.05 -12.35
N SER A 7 -0.13 5.30 -12.39
CA SER A 7 0.52 6.44 -13.01
C SER A 7 1.04 7.45 -11.98
N SER A 8 0.88 7.13 -10.69
CA SER A 8 1.33 7.95 -9.56
C SER A 8 1.69 7.07 -8.37
N ILE A 9 2.77 7.45 -7.68
CA ILE A 9 3.21 6.90 -6.41
C ILE A 9 3.65 8.08 -5.55
N GLU A 10 3.00 8.26 -4.40
CA GLU A 10 3.40 9.26 -3.42
C GLU A 10 3.70 8.59 -2.09
N CYS A 11 4.81 8.99 -1.47
CA CYS A 11 5.24 8.52 -0.16
C CYS A 11 5.56 9.76 0.67
N TYR A 12 4.84 9.95 1.76
CA TYR A 12 4.97 11.13 2.60
C TYR A 12 4.51 10.83 4.02
N GLU A 13 4.85 11.71 4.94
CA GLU A 13 4.37 11.68 6.31
C GLU A 13 3.44 12.87 6.54
N GLU A 14 2.29 12.64 7.18
CA GLU A 14 1.34 13.68 7.54
C GLU A 14 0.77 13.42 8.94
N ASN A 15 0.96 14.36 9.86
CA ASN A 15 0.51 14.25 11.26
C ASN A 15 0.96 12.94 11.93
N ASP A 16 2.26 12.61 11.82
CA ASP A 16 2.86 11.38 12.35
C ASP A 16 2.32 10.08 11.74
N VAL A 17 1.57 10.18 10.63
CA VAL A 17 1.12 9.03 9.82
C VAL A 17 2.01 8.90 8.59
N LEU A 18 2.71 7.78 8.47
CA LEU A 18 3.41 7.44 7.22
C LEU A 18 2.39 6.96 6.20
N VAL A 19 2.40 7.53 5.01
CA VAL A 19 1.45 7.25 3.93
C VAL A 19 2.17 6.82 2.66
N VAL A 20 1.73 5.70 2.09
CA VAL A 20 2.07 5.25 0.74
C VAL A 20 0.79 5.22 -0.08
N ALA A 21 0.67 6.14 -1.04
CA ALA A 21 -0.49 6.26 -1.94
C ALA A 21 -0.08 5.91 -3.37
N ILE A 22 -0.77 4.97 -3.99
CA ILE A 22 -0.50 4.50 -5.35
C ILE A 22 -1.81 4.56 -6.14
N GLY A 23 -1.79 5.20 -7.32
CA GLY A 23 -3.03 5.50 -8.05
C GLY A 23 -2.91 5.48 -9.57
N GLU A 24 -4.03 5.14 -10.21
CA GLU A 24 -4.30 5.27 -11.65
C GLU A 24 -5.08 6.57 -11.89
N GLY A 25 -4.53 7.53 -12.64
CA GLY A 25 -5.32 8.68 -13.14
C GLY A 25 -5.00 10.06 -12.57
N GLY A 26 -3.82 10.28 -11.98
CA GLY A 26 -3.40 11.62 -11.54
C GLY A 26 -4.05 12.06 -10.22
N VAL A 27 -4.58 13.30 -10.16
CA VAL A 27 -5.05 13.92 -8.91
C VAL A 27 -6.34 13.30 -8.35
N ASP A 28 -7.20 12.74 -9.20
CA ASP A 28 -8.42 12.03 -8.81
C ASP A 28 -8.36 10.59 -9.35
N PRO A 29 -7.69 9.68 -8.60
CA PRO A 29 -7.38 8.36 -9.13
C PRO A 29 -8.64 7.49 -9.24
N VAL A 30 -8.81 6.88 -10.42
CA VAL A 30 -9.92 5.95 -10.72
C VAL A 30 -9.77 4.66 -9.92
N ASN A 31 -8.53 4.16 -9.82
CA ASN A 31 -8.14 3.03 -8.99
C ASN A 31 -6.96 3.46 -8.12
N TYR A 32 -6.96 3.06 -6.86
CA TYR A 32 -5.93 3.39 -5.90
C TYR A 32 -5.79 2.32 -4.83
N LEU A 33 -4.62 2.35 -4.21
CA LEU A 33 -4.26 1.66 -2.98
C LEU A 33 -3.53 2.65 -2.08
N ILE A 34 -3.98 2.77 -0.84
CA ILE A 34 -3.36 3.58 0.20
C ILE A 34 -2.98 2.64 1.34
N MET A 35 -1.73 2.71 1.76
CA MET A 35 -1.25 2.06 2.97
C MET A 35 -0.77 3.13 3.93
N THR A 36 -1.13 2.97 5.19
CA THR A 36 -0.77 3.91 6.25
C THR A 36 -0.12 3.17 7.39
N ARG A 37 0.69 3.89 8.17
CA ARG A 37 1.09 3.46 9.50
C ARG A 37 0.97 4.62 10.47
N LEU A 38 0.28 4.36 11.56
CA LEU A 38 0.25 5.20 12.74
C LEU A 38 0.60 4.33 13.94
N ASP A 39 1.71 4.64 14.61
CA ASP A 39 2.09 3.97 15.85
C ASP A 39 1.42 4.69 17.03
N ASP A 40 0.35 4.10 17.56
CA ASP A 40 -0.39 4.59 18.73
C ASP A 40 -0.15 3.68 19.95
N GLU A 41 -0.12 4.24 21.17
CA GLU A 41 0.02 3.48 22.42
C GLU A 41 -1.13 2.48 22.64
N ASP A 42 -2.28 2.73 22.03
CA ASP A 42 -3.45 1.85 22.09
C ASP A 42 -3.36 0.64 21.13
N ASN A 43 -2.38 0.59 20.22
CA ASN A 43 -2.18 -0.56 19.34
C ASN A 43 -1.65 -1.78 20.11
N LEU A 44 -2.29 -2.94 19.94
CA LEU A 44 -1.84 -4.19 20.56
C LEU A 44 -0.60 -4.76 19.86
N SER A 45 -0.38 -4.39 18.60
CA SER A 45 0.77 -4.76 17.77
C SER A 45 0.99 -3.73 16.67
N VAL A 46 2.18 -3.75 16.04
CA VAL A 46 2.50 -2.89 14.88
C VAL A 46 1.49 -3.10 13.73
N ASP A 47 1.04 -4.34 13.51
CA ASP A 47 0.03 -4.65 12.48
C ASP A 47 -1.28 -3.89 12.69
N ASP A 48 -1.67 -3.60 13.94
CA ASP A 48 -2.91 -2.88 14.26
C ASP A 48 -2.81 -1.39 13.93
N GLY A 49 -1.59 -0.85 13.83
CA GLY A 49 -1.31 0.51 13.37
C GLY A 49 -1.19 0.63 11.85
N ILE A 50 -1.20 -0.49 11.11
CA ILE A 50 -1.02 -0.51 9.65
C ILE A 50 -2.38 -0.64 8.95
N GLY A 51 -2.77 0.43 8.25
CA GLY A 51 -4.00 0.52 7.49
C GLY A 51 -3.84 0.16 6.01
N LEU A 52 -4.89 -0.41 5.41
CA LEU A 52 -5.04 -0.60 3.97
C LEU A 52 -6.40 -0.08 3.50
N GLN A 53 -6.39 0.79 2.49
CA GLN A 53 -7.58 1.22 1.78
C GLN A 53 -7.41 1.04 0.27
N VAL A 54 -8.48 0.58 -0.40
CA VAL A 54 -8.52 0.41 -1.86
C VAL A 54 -9.76 1.07 -2.42
N SER A 55 -9.76 1.35 -3.73
CA SER A 55 -10.94 1.86 -4.40
C SER A 55 -12.14 0.93 -4.26
N GLY A 56 -13.24 1.49 -3.74
CA GLY A 56 -14.48 0.77 -3.47
C GLY A 56 -14.62 0.27 -2.02
N ALA A 57 -13.54 0.26 -1.23
CA ALA A 57 -13.65 0.08 0.21
C ALA A 57 -14.21 1.38 0.84
N THR A 58 -15.13 1.23 1.80
CA THR A 58 -15.80 2.36 2.45
C THR A 58 -14.94 3.00 3.54
N TYR A 59 -13.96 2.26 4.05
CA TYR A 59 -13.05 2.67 5.12
C TYR A 59 -11.73 1.90 5.01
N GLU A 60 -10.71 2.41 5.67
CA GLU A 60 -9.40 1.77 5.83
C GLU A 60 -9.46 0.59 6.82
N MET A 61 -8.75 -0.49 6.52
CA MET A 61 -8.77 -1.72 7.32
C MET A 61 -7.39 -1.99 7.92
N ALA A 62 -7.31 -1.91 9.25
CA ALA A 62 -6.10 -2.23 10.01
C ALA A 62 -5.76 -3.72 9.96
N GLY A 63 -4.46 -4.04 9.91
CA GLY A 63 -3.95 -5.40 9.99
C GLY A 63 -4.36 -6.31 8.82
N ALA A 64 -4.87 -5.75 7.72
CA ALA A 64 -5.44 -6.52 6.60
C ALA A 64 -4.39 -7.15 5.68
N ILE A 65 -3.16 -6.63 5.67
CA ILE A 65 -2.10 -7.05 4.76
C ILE A 65 -1.42 -8.30 5.32
N LYS A 66 -1.28 -9.33 4.48
CA LYS A 66 -0.55 -10.56 4.81
C LYS A 66 0.90 -10.52 4.31
N LYS A 67 1.06 -10.11 3.05
CA LYS A 67 2.34 -10.13 2.34
C LYS A 67 2.35 -9.02 1.30
N LEU A 68 3.53 -8.47 1.07
CA LEU A 68 3.78 -7.47 0.05
C LEU A 68 5.02 -7.84 -0.75
N VAL A 69 4.90 -7.81 -2.08
CA VAL A 69 5.98 -8.09 -3.02
C VAL A 69 6.14 -6.87 -3.93
N LEU A 70 7.25 -6.16 -3.78
CA LEU A 70 7.67 -5.09 -4.67
C LEU A 70 8.64 -5.65 -5.71
N GLU A 71 8.33 -5.43 -6.98
CA GLU A 71 9.21 -5.71 -8.11
C GLU A 71 9.46 -4.39 -8.87
N GLU A 72 10.45 -4.37 -9.76
CA GLU A 72 10.73 -3.16 -10.56
C GLU A 72 9.50 -2.69 -11.35
N SER A 73 8.67 -3.62 -11.84
CA SER A 73 7.52 -3.33 -12.68
C SER A 73 6.20 -3.15 -11.92
N GLY A 74 6.17 -3.32 -10.59
CA GLY A 74 4.91 -3.28 -9.88
C GLY A 74 4.93 -3.74 -8.42
N LEU A 75 3.74 -3.82 -7.86
CA LEU A 75 3.49 -4.14 -6.47
C LEU A 75 2.37 -5.18 -6.39
N ARG A 76 2.57 -6.22 -5.58
CA ARG A 76 1.53 -7.18 -5.21
C ARG A 76 1.28 -7.12 -3.71
N VAL A 77 0.02 -6.97 -3.33
CA VAL A 77 -0.44 -7.01 -1.94
C VAL A 77 -1.34 -8.22 -1.76
N GLU A 78 -0.99 -9.13 -0.86
CA GLU A 78 -1.85 -10.24 -0.45
C GLU A 78 -2.65 -9.88 0.79
N VAL A 79 -3.94 -10.21 0.78
CA VAL A 79 -4.91 -9.83 1.82
C VAL A 79 -5.16 -11.02 2.75
N LYS A 80 -5.24 -10.76 4.06
CA LYS A 80 -5.61 -11.79 5.06
C LYS A 80 -7.07 -12.24 4.83
N PRO A 81 -7.39 -13.54 5.00
CA PRO A 81 -8.72 -14.09 4.69
C PRO A 81 -9.94 -13.32 5.23
N PRO A 82 -9.94 -12.79 6.46
CA PRO A 82 -11.09 -12.05 7.00
C PRO A 82 -11.46 -10.77 6.24
N PHE A 83 -10.54 -10.22 5.43
CA PHE A 83 -10.72 -8.93 4.75
C PHE A 83 -10.95 -9.07 3.24
N ILE A 84 -10.91 -10.30 2.70
CA ILE A 84 -10.99 -10.57 1.25
C ILE A 84 -12.26 -9.97 0.65
N ASP A 85 -13.42 -10.22 1.26
CA ASP A 85 -14.70 -9.75 0.74
C ASP A 85 -14.79 -8.22 0.77
N SER A 86 -14.28 -7.61 1.84
CA SER A 86 -14.32 -6.17 2.05
C SER A 86 -13.34 -5.39 1.16
N LEU A 87 -12.21 -6.01 0.80
CA LEU A 87 -11.19 -5.44 -0.10
C LEU A 87 -11.35 -5.90 -1.56
N GLY A 88 -12.36 -6.71 -1.85
CA GLY A 88 -12.71 -7.15 -3.19
C GLY A 88 -11.88 -8.32 -3.74
N GLY A 89 -10.95 -8.89 -2.96
CA GLY A 89 -10.26 -10.13 -3.29
C GLY A 89 -9.03 -10.45 -2.43
N SER A 90 -8.40 -11.59 -2.74
CA SER A 90 -7.25 -12.12 -1.98
C SER A 90 -5.91 -11.49 -2.31
N SER A 91 -5.83 -10.76 -3.43
CA SER A 91 -4.63 -10.01 -3.81
C SER A 91 -4.98 -8.81 -4.67
N ILE A 92 -4.23 -7.74 -4.47
CA ILE A 92 -4.24 -6.54 -5.30
C ILE A 92 -2.93 -6.51 -6.10
N LEU A 93 -3.03 -6.32 -7.43
CA LEU A 93 -1.88 -6.25 -8.33
C LEU A 93 -1.81 -4.87 -8.98
N VAL A 94 -0.74 -4.16 -8.70
CA VAL A 94 -0.47 -2.85 -9.29
C VAL A 94 0.72 -2.99 -10.23
N LYS A 95 0.55 -2.57 -11.49
CA LYS A 95 1.68 -2.38 -12.42
C LYS A 95 2.07 -0.93 -12.43
N PHE A 96 3.34 -0.63 -12.59
CA PHE A 96 3.80 0.74 -12.79
C PHE A 96 3.82 1.07 -14.28
N ASP A 97 3.27 2.22 -14.66
CA ASP A 97 3.41 2.73 -16.02
C ASP A 97 4.83 3.22 -16.31
N GLU A 98 5.14 3.47 -17.59
CA GLU A 98 6.46 3.96 -18.00
C GLU A 98 6.80 5.30 -17.34
N GLY A 99 5.82 6.20 -17.15
CA GLY A 99 6.06 7.50 -16.54
C GLY A 99 6.55 7.40 -15.09
N VAL A 100 5.97 6.50 -14.31
CA VAL A 100 6.39 6.18 -12.94
C VAL A 100 7.79 5.57 -12.92
N LEU A 101 8.08 4.66 -13.86
CA LEU A 101 9.38 4.01 -13.95
C LEU A 101 10.51 4.95 -14.40
N GLU A 102 10.20 5.95 -15.22
CA GLU A 102 11.15 6.97 -15.68
C GLU A 102 11.46 8.03 -14.61
N LEU A 103 10.61 8.18 -13.58
CA LEU A 103 10.86 9.09 -12.48
C LEU A 103 12.00 8.58 -11.60
N ALA A 104 13.17 9.19 -11.79
CA ALA A 104 14.39 8.86 -11.06
C ALA A 104 14.15 8.83 -9.54
N GLY A 105 14.50 7.70 -8.90
CA GLY A 105 14.42 7.51 -7.46
C GLY A 105 13.04 7.12 -6.94
N ARG A 106 11.96 7.19 -7.73
CA ARG A 106 10.60 6.92 -7.24
C ARG A 106 10.42 5.52 -6.67
N ILE A 107 10.93 4.49 -7.36
CA ILE A 107 10.88 3.10 -6.89
C ILE A 107 11.76 2.89 -5.65
N SER A 108 12.91 3.59 -5.56
CA SER A 108 13.76 3.54 -4.37
C SER A 108 13.07 4.16 -3.16
N SER A 109 12.46 5.33 -3.31
CA SER A 109 11.68 5.98 -2.24
C SER A 109 10.47 5.14 -1.82
N LEU A 110 9.78 4.49 -2.77
CA LEU A 110 8.72 3.53 -2.44
C LEU A 110 9.27 2.36 -1.62
N ARG A 111 10.41 1.78 -2.02
CA ARG A 111 11.05 0.69 -1.28
C ARG A 111 11.36 1.11 0.16
N GLU A 112 11.98 2.27 0.35
CA GLU A 112 12.32 2.81 1.67
C GLU A 112 11.07 3.03 2.52
N ALA A 113 10.04 3.66 1.96
CA ALA A 113 8.78 3.89 2.66
C ALA A 113 8.08 2.58 3.05
N LEU A 114 8.07 1.55 2.18
CA LEU A 114 7.51 0.24 2.51
C LEU A 114 8.31 -0.46 3.62
N GLN A 115 9.64 -0.37 3.58
CA GLN A 115 10.49 -0.94 4.62
C GLN A 115 10.23 -0.30 5.97
N GLU A 116 10.01 1.01 6.02
CA GLU A 116 9.65 1.75 7.22
C GLU A 116 8.22 1.41 7.69
N LEU A 117 7.24 1.46 6.78
CA LEU A 117 5.84 1.16 7.06
C LEU A 117 5.68 -0.23 7.69
N PHE A 118 6.38 -1.24 7.18
CA PHE A 118 6.28 -2.61 7.70
C PHE A 118 7.34 -2.98 8.75
N ASN A 119 8.19 -2.04 9.19
CA ASN A 119 9.25 -2.34 10.16
C ASN A 119 8.67 -2.84 11.49
N GLY A 120 9.06 -4.05 11.90
CA GLY A 120 8.55 -4.69 13.11
C GLY A 120 7.16 -5.32 13.00
N SER A 121 6.50 -5.22 11.84
CA SER A 121 5.22 -5.89 11.56
C SER A 121 5.41 -7.38 11.28
N ALA A 122 4.32 -8.13 11.32
CA ALA A 122 4.28 -9.54 10.90
C ALA A 122 4.06 -9.70 9.38
N VAL A 123 3.95 -8.60 8.64
CA VAL A 123 3.77 -8.62 7.19
C VAL A 123 5.05 -9.13 6.51
N GLU A 124 4.91 -10.12 5.64
CA GLU A 124 6.03 -10.59 4.83
C GLU A 124 6.33 -9.56 3.73
N LEU A 125 7.46 -8.86 3.82
CA LEU A 125 7.92 -7.90 2.83
C LEU A 125 9.04 -8.49 1.95
N VAL A 126 8.83 -8.50 0.62
CA VAL A 126 9.81 -8.91 -0.39
C VAL A 126 10.07 -7.72 -1.32
N VAL A 127 11.30 -7.17 -1.33
CA VAL A 127 11.67 -5.89 -2.00
C VAL A 127 13.03 -5.92 -2.68
#